data_AF-A0A7C4Z6A3-F1
#
_entry.id   AF-A0A7C4Z6A3-F1
#
_cell.length_a   1.000
_cell.length_b   1.000
_cell.length_c   1.000
_cell.angle_alpha   90.00
_cell.angle_beta   90.00
_cell.angle_gamma   90.00
#
_symmetry.space_group_name_H-M   'P 1'
#
loop_
_entity.id
_entity.type
_entity.pdbx_description
1 polymer ?
#
loop_
_entity_poly.entity_id
_entity_poly.type
_entity_poly.pdbx_seq_one_letter_code
_entity_poly.pdbx_strand_id
1 'polypeptide(L)'
;RDQDQSYFLYALGQEQLCRALFPLGDRSKGEVREIARRLGLPVAEKPASQDICFLPDRDYRSLIIERCPQCVQPGEIVDTAGRVLGRHAGTPAYTVGQRRGLGIAAGVPLYVLRVDPTHNRVIVGRREQTFCRQMWVEKLHWMAEMGLPRVHCLVKTRHRGAETTAEVRPNWSNRTAHIRFLRPHPISAPGQAAVFYDGEMVLGGGVITDYA
;
A
#
# COMPACT_ATOMS: atom_id res chain seq x y z
N ARG A 1 16.68 9.60 1.50
CA ARG A 1 15.48 9.15 2.25
C ARG A 1 15.11 7.68 1.94
N ASP A 2 16.04 6.82 1.53
CA ASP A 2 15.72 5.45 1.07
C ASP A 2 15.14 4.49 2.12
N GLN A 3 15.15 4.88 3.41
CA GLN A 3 14.57 4.09 4.51
C GLN A 3 13.62 4.90 5.39
N ASP A 4 12.98 5.94 4.85
CA ASP A 4 11.91 6.64 5.57
C ASP A 4 10.74 5.69 5.88
N GLN A 5 10.35 5.61 7.14
CA GLN A 5 9.26 4.75 7.64
C GLN A 5 8.00 5.52 8.02
N SER A 6 7.95 6.84 7.77
CA SER A 6 6.80 7.72 8.05
C SER A 6 5.47 7.16 7.52
N TYR A 7 5.51 6.49 6.36
CA TYR A 7 4.36 5.85 5.72
C TYR A 7 3.60 4.90 6.65
N PHE A 8 4.30 4.16 7.52
CA PHE A 8 3.65 3.22 8.44
C PHE A 8 3.10 3.89 9.70
N LEU A 9 3.54 5.12 9.97
CA LEU A 9 3.18 5.87 11.17
C LEU A 9 1.95 6.77 10.95
N TYR A 10 1.35 6.76 9.75
CA TYR A 10 0.25 7.65 9.37
C TYR A 10 -0.96 7.62 10.33
N ALA A 11 -1.12 6.54 11.09
CA ALA A 11 -2.23 6.32 12.01
C ALA A 11 -1.97 6.84 13.44
N LEU A 12 -0.79 7.40 13.74
CA LEU A 12 -0.48 7.94 15.06
C LEU A 12 -1.20 9.28 15.30
N GLY A 13 -1.81 9.46 16.48
CA GLY A 13 -2.39 10.72 16.93
C GLY A 13 -1.40 11.61 17.67
N GLN A 14 -1.75 12.89 17.88
CA GLN A 14 -0.88 13.84 18.58
C GLN A 14 -0.55 13.44 20.02
N GLU A 15 -1.49 12.81 20.75
CA GLU A 15 -1.22 12.30 22.11
C GLU A 15 -0.14 11.21 22.12
N GLN A 16 -0.07 10.40 21.06
CA GLN A 16 0.95 9.36 20.92
C GLN A 16 2.27 9.97 20.47
N LEU A 17 2.22 10.90 19.50
CA LEU A 17 3.41 11.55 18.94
C LEU A 17 4.13 12.41 19.99
N CYS A 18 3.41 13.13 20.86
CA CYS A 18 4.04 13.96 21.89
C CYS A 18 4.79 13.16 22.96
N ARG A 19 4.57 11.85 23.03
CA ARG A 19 5.25 10.91 23.94
C ARG A 19 6.26 10.01 23.21
N ALA A 20 6.43 10.16 21.90
CA ALA A 20 7.33 9.35 21.09
C ALA A 20 8.63 10.10 20.78
N LEU A 21 9.74 9.36 20.77
CA LEU A 21 11.05 9.86 20.31
C LEU A 21 11.53 9.00 19.15
N PHE A 22 12.00 9.65 18.09
CA PHE A 22 12.57 9.01 16.90
C PHE A 22 14.06 9.31 16.78
N PRO A 23 14.93 8.77 17.65
CA PRO A 23 16.35 9.15 17.74
C PRO A 23 17.19 8.81 16.49
N LEU A 24 16.62 8.02 15.58
CA LEU A 24 17.25 7.62 14.32
C LEU A 24 16.68 8.41 13.11
N GLY A 25 15.71 9.30 13.31
CA GLY A 25 15.01 10.00 12.23
C GLY A 25 15.93 10.84 11.34
N ASP A 26 16.92 11.49 11.94
CA ASP A 26 17.88 12.36 11.25
C ASP A 26 19.15 11.62 10.81
N ARG A 27 19.16 10.28 10.87
CA ARG A 27 20.35 9.47 10.58
C ARG A 27 20.10 8.54 9.41
N SER A 28 21.09 8.45 8.54
CA SER A 28 21.14 7.40 7.53
C SER A 28 21.37 6.03 8.16
N LYS A 29 20.98 4.98 7.44
CA LYS A 29 21.19 3.60 7.88
C LYS A 29 22.68 3.28 8.08
N GLY A 30 23.56 3.88 7.28
CA GLY A 30 25.01 3.72 7.38
C GLY A 30 25.56 4.26 8.69
N GLU A 31 25.18 5.48 9.06
CA GLU A 31 25.58 6.11 10.32
C GLU A 31 25.08 5.32 11.53
N VAL A 32 23.84 4.83 11.50
CA VAL A 32 23.30 3.99 12.58
C VAL A 32 24.12 2.70 12.76
N ARG A 33 24.55 2.07 11.67
CA ARG A 33 25.41 0.87 11.73
C ARG A 33 26.80 1.19 12.28
N GLU A 34 27.38 2.32 11.89
CA GLU A 34 28.69 2.73 12.39
C GLU A 34 28.67 3.02 13.89
N ILE A 35 27.63 3.69 14.39
CA ILE A 35 27.39 3.88 15.82
C ILE A 35 27.31 2.52 16.53
N ALA A 36 26.54 1.58 15.97
CA ALA A 36 26.41 0.24 16.54
C ALA A 36 27.75 -0.51 16.59
N ARG A 37 28.60 -0.42 15.56
CA ARG A 37 29.96 -1.01 15.57
C ARG A 37 30.84 -0.40 16.64
N ARG A 38 30.87 0.94 16.73
CA ARG A 38 31.68 1.66 17.72
C ARG A 38 31.30 1.32 19.15
N LEU A 39 30.01 1.04 19.39
CA LEU A 39 29.50 0.62 20.70
C LEU A 39 29.60 -0.90 20.93
N GLY A 40 30.15 -1.67 19.98
CA GLY A 40 30.28 -3.13 20.11
C GLY A 40 28.94 -3.88 20.10
N LEU A 41 27.88 -3.31 19.50
CA LEU A 41 26.56 -3.93 19.50
C LEU A 41 26.50 -5.08 18.47
N PRO A 42 26.00 -6.28 18.86
CA PRO A 42 25.97 -7.47 17.99
C PRO A 42 25.02 -7.32 16.78
N VAL A 43 24.15 -6.31 16.82
CA VAL A 43 23.17 -6.03 15.75
C VAL A 43 23.72 -5.17 14.61
N ALA A 44 24.96 -4.69 14.71
CA ALA A 44 25.54 -3.77 13.73
C ALA A 44 25.52 -4.32 12.28
N GLU A 45 25.84 -5.61 12.13
CA GLU A 45 25.89 -6.30 10.84
C GLU A 45 24.63 -7.12 10.54
N LYS A 46 23.65 -7.12 11.46
CA LYS A 46 22.40 -7.86 11.24
C LYS A 46 21.69 -7.30 9.99
N PRO A 47 21.31 -8.16 9.03
CA PRO A 47 20.47 -7.74 7.91
C PRO A 47 19.18 -7.09 8.42
N ALA A 48 18.69 -6.08 7.70
CA ALA A 48 17.42 -5.47 8.03
C ALA A 48 16.31 -6.52 7.89
N SER A 49 15.34 -6.52 8.82
CA SER A 49 14.14 -7.33 8.68
C SER A 49 13.44 -6.96 7.37
N GLN A 50 13.09 -7.96 6.59
CA GLN A 50 12.25 -7.85 5.41
C GLN A 50 11.03 -8.73 5.65
N ASP A 51 9.90 -8.33 5.06
CA ASP A 51 8.59 -8.97 5.21
C ASP A 51 7.95 -8.80 6.60
N ILE A 52 6.84 -9.49 6.83
CA ILE A 52 6.01 -9.35 8.03
C ILE A 52 6.74 -9.95 9.23
N CYS A 53 6.96 -9.13 10.27
CA CYS A 53 7.86 -9.40 11.39
C CYS A 53 7.56 -10.69 12.18
N PHE A 54 6.35 -11.22 12.13
CA PHE A 54 5.90 -12.37 12.93
C PHE A 54 5.68 -13.64 12.11
N LEU A 55 6.04 -13.65 10.82
CA LEU A 55 5.92 -14.85 10.00
C LEU A 55 7.14 -15.77 10.19
N PRO A 56 6.97 -17.01 10.65
CA PRO A 56 8.01 -18.02 10.52
C PRO A 56 8.31 -18.22 9.01
N ASP A 57 9.60 -18.29 8.68
CA ASP A 57 10.11 -18.55 7.32
C ASP A 57 9.71 -17.56 6.21
N ARG A 58 9.12 -16.42 6.56
CA ARG A 58 8.70 -15.33 5.64
C ARG A 58 7.69 -15.75 4.55
N ASP A 59 7.06 -16.91 4.69
CA ASP A 59 6.05 -17.37 3.73
C ASP A 59 4.63 -17.04 4.21
N TYR A 60 4.15 -15.86 3.81
CA TYR A 60 2.78 -15.45 4.12
C TYR A 60 1.73 -16.34 3.44
N ARG A 61 2.06 -17.04 2.35
CA ARG A 61 1.09 -17.87 1.62
C ARG A 61 0.73 -19.11 2.42
N SER A 62 1.72 -19.77 3.01
CA SER A 62 1.50 -20.90 3.92
C SER A 62 0.61 -20.50 5.10
N LEU A 63 0.83 -19.32 5.69
CA LEU A 63 -0.06 -18.82 6.75
C LEU A 63 -1.51 -18.63 6.26
N ILE A 64 -1.72 -18.07 5.07
CA ILE A 64 -3.06 -17.88 4.52
C ILE A 64 -3.74 -19.23 4.24
N ILE A 65 -3.00 -20.21 3.70
CA ILE A 65 -3.52 -21.57 3.46
C ILE A 65 -3.95 -22.22 4.79
N GLU A 66 -3.13 -22.08 5.83
CA GLU A 66 -3.42 -22.63 7.17
C GLU A 66 -4.62 -21.96 7.83
N ARG A 67 -4.67 -20.61 7.80
CA ARG A 67 -5.65 -19.82 8.57
C ARG A 67 -6.95 -19.56 7.83
N CYS A 68 -6.93 -19.57 6.51
CA CYS A 68 -8.06 -19.27 5.64
C CYS A 68 -8.04 -20.18 4.39
N PRO A 69 -8.12 -21.52 4.54
CA PRO A 69 -8.09 -22.44 3.40
C PRO A 69 -9.21 -22.19 2.39
N GLN A 70 -10.36 -21.67 2.85
CA GLN A 70 -11.48 -21.25 2.01
C GLN A 70 -11.15 -20.08 1.06
N CYS A 71 -10.10 -19.31 1.33
CA CYS A 71 -9.63 -18.24 0.45
C CYS A 71 -8.78 -18.76 -0.72
N VAL A 72 -8.35 -20.03 -0.67
CA VAL A 72 -7.51 -20.67 -1.69
C VAL A 72 -8.38 -21.60 -2.53
N GLN A 73 -9.31 -20.99 -3.26
CA GLN A 73 -10.24 -21.70 -4.14
C GLN A 73 -10.02 -21.26 -5.60
N PRO A 74 -10.09 -22.21 -6.55
CA PRO A 74 -9.99 -21.86 -7.95
C PRO A 74 -11.09 -20.87 -8.38
N GLY A 75 -10.72 -19.86 -9.14
CA GLY A 75 -11.61 -18.79 -9.59
C GLY A 75 -11.28 -18.33 -10.99
N GLU A 76 -12.01 -17.32 -11.48
CA GLU A 76 -11.89 -16.86 -12.86
C GLU A 76 -10.90 -15.70 -12.97
N ILE A 77 -10.06 -15.73 -14.01
CA ILE A 77 -9.33 -14.56 -14.45
C ILE A 77 -10.12 -13.93 -15.59
N VAL A 78 -10.56 -12.68 -15.42
CA VAL A 78 -11.45 -11.98 -16.35
C VAL A 78 -10.83 -10.69 -16.85
N ASP A 79 -11.17 -10.27 -18.06
CA ASP A 79 -10.83 -8.92 -18.55
C ASP A 79 -11.82 -7.86 -18.02
N THR A 80 -11.58 -6.59 -18.37
CA THR A 80 -12.47 -5.48 -17.98
C THR A 80 -13.83 -5.50 -18.67
N ALA A 81 -14.02 -6.33 -19.70
CA ALA A 81 -15.32 -6.57 -20.33
C ALA A 81 -16.05 -7.80 -19.73
N GLY A 82 -15.47 -8.43 -18.70
CA GLY A 82 -16.03 -9.61 -18.05
C GLY A 82 -15.79 -10.92 -18.81
N ARG A 83 -14.97 -10.92 -19.87
CA ARG A 83 -14.64 -12.15 -20.59
C ARG A 83 -13.65 -12.97 -19.79
N VAL A 84 -13.96 -14.25 -19.61
CA VAL A 84 -13.09 -15.19 -18.93
C VAL A 84 -11.89 -15.52 -19.82
N LEU A 85 -10.68 -15.23 -19.33
CA LEU A 85 -9.42 -15.50 -20.01
C LEU A 85 -8.73 -16.77 -19.49
N GLY A 86 -9.13 -17.25 -18.32
CA GLY A 86 -8.59 -18.46 -17.71
C GLY A 86 -9.00 -18.60 -16.25
N ARG A 87 -8.25 -19.42 -15.50
CA ARG A 87 -8.52 -19.69 -14.09
C ARG A 87 -7.28 -19.50 -13.24
N HIS A 88 -7.49 -19.10 -12.00
CA HIS A 88 -6.45 -19.01 -10.97
C HIS A 88 -6.63 -20.08 -9.89
N ALA A 89 -5.60 -20.36 -9.10
CA ALA A 89 -5.65 -21.31 -7.98
C ALA A 89 -6.14 -20.70 -6.65
N GLY A 90 -6.26 -19.38 -6.57
CA GLY A 90 -6.76 -18.67 -5.39
C GLY A 90 -6.34 -17.20 -5.41
N THR A 91 -7.24 -16.31 -4.98
CA THR A 91 -6.99 -14.86 -5.00
C THR A 91 -5.80 -14.37 -4.15
N PRO A 92 -5.40 -15.02 -3.03
CA PRO A 92 -4.24 -14.57 -2.23
C PRO A 92 -2.89 -14.60 -2.96
N ALA A 93 -2.80 -15.32 -4.07
CA ALA A 93 -1.59 -15.39 -4.89
C ALA A 93 -1.40 -14.16 -5.81
N TYR A 94 -2.38 -13.26 -5.86
CA TYR A 94 -2.42 -12.15 -6.80
C TYR A 94 -2.35 -10.81 -6.08
N THR A 95 -1.61 -9.86 -6.64
CA THR A 95 -1.50 -8.49 -6.13
C THR A 95 -1.78 -7.49 -7.23
N VAL A 96 -2.47 -6.39 -6.92
CA VAL A 96 -2.74 -5.31 -7.89
C VAL A 96 -1.42 -4.76 -8.47
N GLY A 97 -1.36 -4.68 -9.81
CA GLY A 97 -0.18 -4.33 -10.60
C GLY A 97 0.73 -5.51 -10.97
N GLN A 98 0.42 -6.73 -10.52
CA GLN A 98 1.18 -7.94 -10.87
C GLN A 98 1.04 -8.27 -12.36
N ARG A 99 2.16 -8.56 -13.03
CA ARG A 99 2.22 -9.03 -14.42
C ARG A 99 2.51 -10.53 -14.54
N ARG A 100 3.44 -11.03 -13.73
CA ARG A 100 3.94 -12.42 -13.83
C ARG A 100 3.04 -13.37 -13.05
N GLY A 101 3.07 -14.66 -13.39
CA GLY A 101 2.33 -15.69 -12.65
C GLY A 101 0.82 -15.67 -12.86
N LEU A 102 0.33 -15.07 -13.95
CA LEU A 102 -1.10 -15.10 -14.28
C LEU A 102 -1.58 -16.46 -14.80
N GLY A 103 -0.68 -17.26 -15.41
CA GLY A 103 -1.02 -18.61 -15.90
C GLY A 103 -1.97 -18.61 -17.12
N ILE A 104 -2.14 -17.46 -17.79
CA ILE A 104 -2.99 -17.33 -18.98
C ILE A 104 -2.15 -16.90 -20.19
N ALA A 105 -2.51 -17.42 -21.36
CA ALA A 105 -1.98 -16.98 -22.63
C ALA A 105 -2.81 -15.80 -23.15
N ALA A 106 -2.16 -14.66 -23.40
CA ALA A 106 -2.78 -13.50 -24.02
C ALA A 106 -1.85 -12.93 -25.08
N GLY A 107 -2.40 -12.42 -26.18
CA GLY A 107 -1.63 -11.81 -27.26
C GLY A 107 -0.90 -10.51 -26.86
N VAL A 108 -1.17 -9.98 -25.68
CA VAL A 108 -0.52 -8.78 -25.10
C VAL A 108 -0.23 -9.00 -23.62
N PRO A 109 0.78 -8.30 -23.04
CA PRO A 109 1.03 -8.34 -21.60
C PRO A 109 -0.17 -7.82 -20.79
N LEU A 110 -0.62 -8.64 -19.83
CA LEU A 110 -1.70 -8.29 -18.91
C LEU A 110 -1.19 -8.08 -17.49
N TYR A 111 -1.91 -7.25 -16.75
CA TYR A 111 -1.63 -6.84 -15.38
C TYR A 111 -2.89 -7.00 -14.54
N VAL A 112 -2.75 -7.45 -13.29
CA VAL A 112 -3.85 -7.47 -12.32
C VAL A 112 -4.29 -6.04 -12.05
N LEU A 113 -5.51 -5.72 -12.45
CA LEU A 113 -6.14 -4.45 -12.15
C LEU A 113 -6.82 -4.50 -10.79
N ARG A 114 -7.57 -5.56 -10.51
CA ARG A 114 -8.32 -5.73 -9.25
C ARG A 114 -8.36 -7.19 -8.85
N VAL A 115 -8.34 -7.45 -7.55
CA VAL A 115 -8.63 -8.77 -6.97
C VAL A 115 -9.98 -8.64 -6.27
N ASP A 116 -10.93 -9.46 -6.68
CA ASP A 116 -12.30 -9.49 -6.16
C ASP A 116 -12.51 -10.81 -5.41
N PRO A 117 -12.22 -10.86 -4.10
CA PRO A 117 -12.39 -12.08 -3.32
C PRO A 117 -13.87 -12.44 -3.12
N THR A 118 -14.80 -11.48 -3.20
CA THR A 118 -16.23 -11.70 -3.02
C THR A 118 -16.80 -12.55 -4.15
N HIS A 119 -16.43 -12.26 -5.39
CA HIS A 119 -16.83 -13.03 -6.56
C HIS A 119 -15.80 -14.08 -6.99
N ASN A 120 -14.70 -14.22 -6.23
CA ASN A 120 -13.56 -15.07 -6.52
C ASN A 120 -12.99 -14.86 -7.94
N ARG A 121 -12.68 -13.60 -8.26
CA ARG A 121 -12.18 -13.16 -9.57
C ARG A 121 -10.90 -12.36 -9.48
N VAL A 122 -10.06 -12.52 -10.50
CA VAL A 122 -8.90 -11.63 -10.74
C VAL A 122 -9.16 -10.89 -12.05
N ILE A 123 -9.31 -9.58 -11.96
CA ILE A 123 -9.58 -8.72 -13.11
C ILE A 123 -8.24 -8.24 -13.66
N VAL A 124 -8.00 -8.48 -14.94
CA VAL A 124 -6.76 -8.11 -15.63
C VAL A 124 -7.00 -7.17 -16.80
N GLY A 125 -5.98 -6.41 -17.16
CA GLY A 125 -6.01 -5.52 -18.30
C GLY A 125 -4.62 -5.06 -18.71
N ARG A 126 -4.57 -4.06 -19.57
CA ARG A 126 -3.32 -3.54 -20.13
C ARG A 126 -2.61 -2.62 -19.15
N ARG A 127 -1.36 -2.29 -19.44
CA ARG A 127 -0.51 -1.44 -18.60
C ARG A 127 -1.11 -0.06 -18.38
N GLU A 128 -1.78 0.50 -19.38
CA GLU A 128 -2.35 1.84 -19.31
C GLU A 128 -3.47 1.92 -18.27
N GLN A 129 -4.13 0.79 -18.02
CA GLN A 129 -5.20 0.64 -17.03
C GLN A 129 -4.66 0.43 -15.60
N THR A 130 -3.34 0.31 -15.41
CA THR A 130 -2.74 0.24 -14.06
C THR A 130 -2.57 1.62 -13.43
N PHE A 131 -3.25 2.64 -13.94
CA PHE A 131 -3.24 3.99 -13.44
C PHE A 131 -4.67 4.49 -13.25
N CYS A 132 -4.89 5.26 -12.20
CA CYS A 132 -6.15 5.89 -11.86
C CYS A 132 -5.97 7.41 -11.76
N ARG A 133 -7.07 8.14 -11.79
CA ARG A 133 -7.09 9.58 -11.50
C ARG A 133 -7.88 9.90 -10.23
N GLN A 134 -8.65 8.94 -9.74
CA GLN A 134 -9.48 9.05 -8.56
C GLN A 134 -9.26 7.85 -7.64
N MET A 135 -9.33 8.09 -6.33
CA MET A 135 -9.21 7.07 -5.31
C MET A 135 -10.08 7.42 -4.11
N TRP A 136 -10.69 6.41 -3.51
CA TRP A 136 -11.50 6.54 -2.31
C TRP A 136 -10.82 5.85 -1.15
N VAL A 137 -10.90 6.49 0.02
CA VAL A 137 -10.32 5.98 1.25
C VAL A 137 -11.31 6.08 2.40
N GLU A 138 -11.18 5.15 3.34
CA GLU A 138 -11.89 5.13 4.61
C GLU A 138 -10.93 5.18 5.80
N LYS A 139 -11.48 5.21 7.02
CA LYS A 139 -10.72 5.20 8.27
C LYS A 139 -9.66 6.30 8.30
N LEU A 140 -10.04 7.49 7.81
CA LEU A 140 -9.15 8.64 7.78
C LEU A 140 -8.63 8.95 9.16
N HIS A 141 -7.32 9.14 9.24
CA HIS A 141 -6.62 9.62 10.40
C HIS A 141 -5.79 10.83 10.00
N TRP A 142 -5.98 11.94 10.69
CA TRP A 142 -5.25 13.19 10.46
C TRP A 142 -4.37 13.46 11.67
N MET A 143 -3.09 13.74 11.42
CA MET A 143 -2.12 14.12 12.45
C MET A 143 -2.21 15.59 12.77
N ALA A 144 -2.36 16.43 11.75
CA ALA A 144 -2.63 17.85 11.92
C ALA A 144 -4.15 18.07 11.92
N GLU A 145 -4.65 18.92 12.81
CA GLU A 145 -6.03 19.39 12.71
C GLU A 145 -6.19 20.14 11.38
N MET A 146 -6.96 19.55 10.47
CA MET A 146 -7.30 20.17 9.21
C MET A 146 -8.81 20.29 9.18
N GLY A 147 -9.37 21.49 9.38
CA GLY A 147 -10.80 21.75 9.22
C GLY A 147 -11.20 22.05 7.77
N LEU A 148 -10.30 21.78 6.81
CA LEU A 148 -10.44 22.27 5.44
C LEU A 148 -11.38 21.38 4.61
N PRO A 149 -12.20 21.98 3.72
CA PRO A 149 -13.06 21.21 2.81
C PRO A 149 -12.27 20.51 1.70
N ARG A 150 -11.01 20.94 1.46
CA ARG A 150 -10.08 20.34 0.50
C ARG A 150 -8.65 20.59 0.94
N VAL A 151 -7.76 19.66 0.62
CA VAL A 151 -6.32 19.75 0.92
C VAL A 151 -5.54 19.41 -0.35
N HIS A 152 -4.61 20.28 -0.74
CA HIS A 152 -3.65 19.99 -1.81
C HIS A 152 -2.38 19.46 -1.19
N CYS A 153 -2.00 18.22 -1.52
CA CYS A 153 -0.89 17.55 -0.89
C CYS A 153 -0.26 16.51 -1.82
N LEU A 154 0.84 15.91 -1.38
CA LEU A 154 1.44 14.73 -1.98
C LEU A 154 0.77 13.48 -1.41
N VAL A 155 0.41 12.53 -2.27
CA VAL A 155 -0.21 11.27 -1.85
C VAL A 155 0.68 10.10 -2.26
N LYS A 156 0.87 9.17 -1.33
CA LYS A 156 1.65 7.95 -1.52
C LYS A 156 0.80 6.74 -1.14
N THR A 157 0.64 5.80 -2.07
CA THR A 157 -0.26 4.63 -1.89
C THR A 157 0.47 3.32 -1.67
N ARG A 158 1.82 3.36 -1.69
CA ARG A 158 2.71 2.25 -1.37
C ARG A 158 3.97 2.79 -0.69
N HIS A 159 4.49 2.08 0.28
CA HIS A 159 5.68 2.49 1.05
C HIS A 159 6.90 2.87 0.16
N ARG A 160 7.14 2.12 -0.93
CA ARG A 160 8.18 2.41 -1.93
C ARG A 160 7.64 2.98 -3.24
N GLY A 161 6.40 3.47 -3.22
CA GLY A 161 5.75 4.11 -4.37
C GLY A 161 6.17 5.56 -4.53
N ALA A 162 5.99 6.09 -5.73
CA ALA A 162 6.15 7.51 -5.99
C ALA A 162 5.02 8.31 -5.34
N GLU A 163 5.35 9.49 -4.86
CA GLU A 163 4.38 10.49 -4.44
C GLU A 163 3.73 11.14 -5.66
N THR A 164 2.45 11.50 -5.56
CA THR A 164 1.74 12.21 -6.62
C THR A 164 0.92 13.32 -6.02
N THR A 165 1.03 14.52 -6.60
CA THR A 165 0.21 15.66 -6.20
C THR A 165 -1.26 15.35 -6.41
N ALA A 166 -2.07 15.58 -5.39
CA ALA A 166 -3.49 15.34 -5.42
C ALA A 166 -4.25 16.43 -4.66
N GLU A 167 -5.55 16.50 -4.96
CA GLU A 167 -6.53 17.20 -4.15
C GLU A 167 -7.31 16.15 -3.35
N VAL A 168 -7.23 16.22 -2.02
CA VAL A 168 -7.96 15.36 -1.09
C VAL A 168 -9.18 16.12 -0.59
N ARG A 169 -10.36 15.52 -0.77
CA ARG A 169 -11.64 16.04 -0.27
C ARG A 169 -12.14 15.15 0.86
N PRO A 170 -11.84 15.51 2.13
CA PRO A 170 -12.29 14.74 3.27
C PRO A 170 -13.78 14.95 3.54
N ASN A 171 -14.45 13.87 3.93
CA ASN A 171 -15.72 13.87 4.60
C ASN A 171 -15.49 13.58 6.08
N TRP A 172 -15.56 14.64 6.88
CA TRP A 172 -15.23 14.62 8.30
C TRP A 172 -16.21 13.78 9.14
N SER A 173 -17.49 13.68 8.74
CA SER A 173 -18.52 13.01 9.53
C SER A 173 -18.38 11.49 9.54
N ASN A 174 -17.87 10.91 8.45
CA ASN A 174 -17.73 9.46 8.29
C ASN A 174 -16.28 8.99 8.10
N ARG A 175 -15.29 9.89 8.25
CA ARG A 175 -13.86 9.60 8.12
C ARG A 175 -13.50 8.94 6.78
N THR A 176 -14.09 9.43 5.69
CA THR A 176 -13.75 9.03 4.31
C THR A 176 -13.16 10.20 3.52
N ALA A 177 -12.43 9.94 2.45
CA ALA A 177 -12.04 10.99 1.49
C ALA A 177 -12.14 10.49 0.06
N HIS A 178 -12.38 11.46 -0.84
CA HIS A 178 -12.15 11.31 -2.26
C HIS A 178 -10.86 12.04 -2.66
N ILE A 179 -9.96 11.34 -3.32
CA ILE A 179 -8.65 11.81 -3.75
C ILE A 179 -8.67 11.95 -5.27
N ARG A 180 -8.32 13.14 -5.77
CA ARG A 180 -8.17 13.42 -7.21
C ARG A 180 -6.72 13.74 -7.53
N PHE A 181 -6.07 12.88 -8.32
CA PHE A 181 -4.68 13.07 -8.72
C PHE A 181 -4.54 14.04 -9.90
N LEU A 182 -3.53 14.91 -9.83
CA LEU A 182 -3.24 15.88 -10.90
C LEU A 182 -2.62 15.19 -12.13
N ARG A 183 -1.95 14.06 -11.93
CA ARG A 183 -1.41 13.18 -12.98
C ARG A 183 -1.84 11.73 -12.72
N PRO A 184 -1.87 10.84 -13.74
CA PRO A 184 -2.19 9.43 -13.54
C PRO A 184 -1.32 8.81 -12.42
N HIS A 185 -1.97 8.19 -11.44
CA HIS A 185 -1.32 7.56 -10.30
C HIS A 185 -1.44 6.04 -10.37
N PRO A 186 -0.38 5.26 -10.10
CA PRO A 186 -0.47 3.81 -10.10
C PRO A 186 -1.57 3.29 -9.16
N ILE A 187 -2.38 2.34 -9.64
CA ILE A 187 -3.38 1.70 -8.78
C ILE A 187 -2.72 0.90 -7.66
N SER A 188 -3.39 0.86 -6.51
CA SER A 188 -2.94 0.15 -5.31
C SER A 188 -4.11 -0.67 -4.77
N ALA A 189 -3.80 -1.82 -4.16
CA ALA A 189 -4.84 -2.76 -3.76
C ALA A 189 -5.73 -2.13 -2.67
N PRO A 190 -7.06 -2.31 -2.74
CA PRO A 190 -7.92 -1.97 -1.61
C PRO A 190 -7.41 -2.68 -0.34
N GLY A 191 -7.41 -1.97 0.78
CA GLY A 191 -6.76 -2.38 2.02
C GLY A 191 -5.34 -1.81 2.21
N GLN A 192 -4.67 -1.32 1.16
CA GLN A 192 -3.42 -0.55 1.34
C GLN A 192 -3.70 0.85 1.87
N ALA A 193 -2.69 1.47 2.48
CA ALA A 193 -2.80 2.85 2.95
C ALA A 193 -2.59 3.85 1.80
N ALA A 194 -3.32 4.96 1.84
CA ALA A 194 -2.97 6.19 1.13
C ALA A 194 -2.57 7.22 2.17
N VAL A 195 -1.31 7.66 2.13
CA VAL A 195 -0.72 8.59 3.10
C VAL A 195 -0.51 9.94 2.44
N PHE A 196 -0.84 10.99 3.18
CA PHE A 196 -0.86 12.38 2.73
C PHE A 196 0.32 13.14 3.32
N TYR A 197 1.01 13.92 2.49
CA TYR A 197 2.24 14.62 2.85
C TYR A 197 2.21 16.08 2.41
N ASP A 198 2.77 16.96 3.24
CA ASP A 198 3.18 18.31 2.87
C ASP A 198 4.70 18.43 3.04
N GLY A 199 5.43 18.34 1.92
CA GLY A 199 6.88 18.20 1.95
C GLY A 199 7.33 16.95 2.71
N GLU A 200 7.97 17.13 3.87
CA GLU A 200 8.39 16.05 4.77
C GLU A 200 7.36 15.72 5.85
N MET A 201 6.34 16.56 6.03
CA MET A 201 5.34 16.38 7.08
C MET A 201 4.28 15.36 6.65
N VAL A 202 4.02 14.37 7.49
CA VAL A 202 2.85 13.49 7.34
C VAL A 202 1.62 14.24 7.84
N LEU A 203 0.67 14.50 6.94
CA LEU A 203 -0.60 15.13 7.29
C LEU A 203 -1.58 14.10 7.89
N GLY A 204 -1.48 12.85 7.43
CA GLY A 204 -2.40 11.77 7.80
C GLY A 204 -2.49 10.70 6.72
N GLY A 205 -3.57 9.93 6.73
CA GLY A 205 -3.86 8.95 5.70
C GLY A 205 -5.15 8.17 5.94
N GLY A 206 -5.42 7.21 5.06
CA GLY A 206 -6.59 6.33 5.15
C GLY A 206 -6.34 5.00 4.45
N VAL A 207 -7.32 4.11 4.53
CA VAL A 207 -7.29 2.80 3.89
C VAL A 207 -8.02 2.90 2.55
N ILE A 208 -7.36 2.50 1.47
CA ILE A 208 -7.91 2.51 0.11
C ILE A 208 -9.08 1.54 0.03
N THR A 209 -10.21 2.00 -0.49
CA THR A 209 -11.41 1.18 -0.71
C THR A 209 -11.66 0.95 -2.20
N ASP A 210 -11.43 1.98 -3.02
CA ASP A 210 -11.69 1.90 -4.46
C ASP A 210 -10.85 2.93 -5.25
N TYR A 211 -10.83 2.81 -6.58
CA TYR A 211 -10.17 3.73 -7.50
C TYR A 211 -10.81 3.70 -8.90
N ALA A 212 -10.67 4.81 -9.63
CA ALA A 212 -11.17 5.02 -10.99
C ALA A 212 -10.20 5.84 -11.85
#